data_AF-A0A3D0QGQ9-F1
#
_entry.id   AF-A0A3D0QGQ9-F1
#
_cell.length_a   1.000
_cell.length_b   1.000
_cell.length_c   1.000
_cell.angle_alpha   90.00
_cell.angle_beta   90.00
_cell.angle_gamma   90.00
#
_symmetry.space_group_name_H-M   'P 1'
#
loop_
_entity.id
_entity.type
_entity.pdbx_description
1 polymer ?
#
loop_
_entity_poly.entity_id
_entity_poly.type
_entity_poly.pdbx_seq_one_letter_code
_entity_poly.pdbx_strand_id
1 'polypeptide(L)' 'MPRPSLGDMPTSEFRKYGHQLVDWVADYLEHVEQYPVLPAVQPGDIRKSLPSAPPKDP' A
#
# COMPACT_ATOMS: atom_id res chain seq x y z
N MET A 1 15.01 26.68 -15.97
CA MET A 1 14.74 25.35 -16.56
C MET A 1 13.68 24.67 -15.70
N PRO A 2 12.45 24.43 -16.18
CA PRO A 2 11.48 23.63 -15.44
C PRO A 2 11.98 22.17 -15.41
N ARG A 3 11.93 21.52 -14.24
CA ARG A 3 12.27 20.08 -14.11
C ARG A 3 11.24 19.24 -14.86
N PRO A 4 11.64 18.14 -15.53
CA PRO A 4 10.68 17.22 -16.11
C PRO A 4 9.73 16.72 -15.01
N SER A 5 8.43 16.70 -15.30
CA SER A 5 7.48 15.95 -14.48
C SER A 5 7.89 14.48 -14.56
N LEU A 6 8.31 13.89 -13.44
CA LEU A 6 8.74 12.48 -13.37
C LEU A 6 7.55 11.50 -13.45
N GLY A 7 6.33 11.99 -13.71
CA GLY A 7 5.11 11.19 -13.61
C GLY A 7 4.73 10.88 -12.16
N ASP A 8 5.33 11.59 -11.20
CA ASP A 8 5.07 11.41 -9.78
C ASP A 8 3.65 11.86 -9.39
N MET A 9 3.15 11.26 -8.32
CA MET A 9 1.88 11.63 -7.70
C MET A 9 1.83 13.14 -7.39
N PRO A 10 0.74 13.85 -7.75
CA PRO A 10 0.56 15.25 -7.38
C PRO A 10 0.67 15.47 -5.87
N THR A 11 1.31 16.56 -5.45
CA THR A 11 1.55 16.78 -4.00
C THR A 11 0.26 16.88 -3.16
N SER A 12 -0.86 17.29 -3.76
CA SER A 12 -2.18 17.28 -3.11
C SER A 12 -2.67 15.85 -2.83
N GLU A 13 -2.50 14.95 -3.79
CA GLU A 13 -2.81 13.53 -3.65
C GLU A 13 -1.88 12.86 -2.66
N PHE A 14 -0.57 13.19 -2.71
CA PHE A 14 0.39 12.69 -1.73
C PHE A 14 -0.01 13.06 -0.30
N ARG A 15 -0.43 14.31 -0.05
CA ARG A 15 -0.92 14.71 1.28
C ARG A 15 -2.18 13.93 1.66
N LYS A 16 -3.14 13.81 0.75
CA LYS A 16 -4.39 13.06 0.98
C LYS A 16 -4.11 11.61 1.36
N TYR A 17 -3.35 10.88 0.54
CA TYR A 17 -3.03 9.47 0.79
C TYR A 17 -2.09 9.29 1.97
N GLY A 18 -1.20 10.25 2.23
CA GLY A 18 -0.36 10.27 3.42
C GLY A 18 -1.16 10.33 4.71
N HIS A 19 -2.18 11.19 4.79
CA HIS A 19 -3.08 11.22 5.95
C HIS A 19 -3.85 9.91 6.10
N GLN A 20 -4.43 9.39 5.01
CA GLN A 20 -5.13 8.10 5.03
C GLN A 20 -4.23 6.95 5.48
N LEU A 21 -2.96 6.94 5.08
CA LEU A 21 -1.98 5.94 5.50
C LEU A 21 -1.69 6.04 7.00
N VAL A 22 -1.53 7.27 7.53
CA VAL A 22 -1.29 7.48 8.96
C VAL A 22 -2.49 7.00 9.78
N ASP A 23 -3.71 7.37 9.37
CA ASP A 23 -4.94 6.91 10.02
C ASP A 23 -5.02 5.38 10.02
N TRP A 24 -4.76 4.75 8.87
CA TRP A 24 -4.76 3.28 8.76
C TRP A 24 -3.70 2.60 9.64
N VAL A 25 -2.49 3.16 9.75
CA VAL A 25 -1.44 2.63 10.64
C VAL A 25 -1.85 2.76 12.10
N ALA A 26 -2.44 3.90 12.49
CA ALA A 26 -2.95 4.10 13.85
C ALA A 26 -4.04 3.08 14.18
N ASP A 27 -5.01 2.90 13.29
CA ASP A 27 -6.09 1.93 13.44
C ASP A 27 -5.54 0.49 13.55
N TYR A 28 -4.52 0.14 12.76
CA TYR A 28 -3.87 -1.17 12.86
C TYR A 28 -3.22 -1.38 14.23
N LEU A 29 -2.48 -0.40 14.73
CA LEU A 29 -1.79 -0.50 16.02
C LEU A 29 -2.76 -0.53 17.21
N GLU A 30 -3.90 0.16 17.09
CA GLU A 30 -4.95 0.15 18.11
C GLU A 30 -5.64 -1.21 18.24
N HIS A 31 -5.72 -1.97 17.15
CA HIS A 31 -6.47 -3.23 17.08
C HIS A 31 -5.60 -4.45 16.74
N VAL A 32 -4.27 -4.33 16.85
CA VAL A 32 -3.32 -5.35 16.36
C VAL A 32 -3.50 -6.71 17.04
N GLU A 33 -3.95 -6.71 18.30
CA GLU A 33 -4.22 -7.88 19.12
C GLU A 33 -5.37 -8.75 18.60
N GLN A 34 -6.21 -8.21 17.71
CA GLN A 34 -7.30 -8.96 17.08
C GLN A 34 -6.78 -9.92 15.99
N TYR A 35 -5.56 -9.71 15.50
CA TYR A 35 -4.96 -10.53 14.45
C TYR A 35 -4.08 -11.64 15.04
N PRO A 36 -4.05 -12.83 14.43
CA PRO A 36 -3.17 -13.91 14.87
C PRO A 36 -1.70 -13.51 14.64
N VAL A 37 -0.88 -13.65 15.67
CA VAL A 37 0.57 -13.34 15.59
C VAL A 37 1.26 -14.19 14.51
N LEU A 38 0.89 -15.46 14.39
CA LEU A 38 1.40 -16.35 13.33
C LEU A 38 0.36 -16.44 12.20
N PRO A 39 0.66 -15.96 10.99
CA PRO A 39 -0.24 -16.06 9.86
C PRO A 39 -0.39 -17.51 9.36
N ALA A 40 -1.62 -17.92 9.05
CA ALA A 40 -1.95 -19.26 8.54
C ALA A 40 -1.82 -19.36 7.00
N VAL A 41 -0.69 -18.93 6.44
CA VAL A 41 -0.44 -18.92 4.98
C VAL A 41 0.54 -20.02 4.57
N GLN A 42 0.41 -20.50 3.33
CA GLN A 42 1.29 -21.49 2.71
C GLN A 42 2.31 -20.82 1.76
N PRO A 43 3.45 -21.49 1.50
CA PRO A 43 4.40 -21.02 0.50
C PRO A 43 3.75 -20.76 -0.86
N GLY A 44 3.91 -19.52 -1.35
CA GLY A 44 3.43 -19.09 -2.66
C GLY A 44 2.02 -18.47 -2.68
N ASP A 45 1.30 -18.42 -1.56
CA ASP A 45 -0.08 -17.90 -1.52
C ASP A 45 -0.18 -16.45 -2.00
N ILE A 46 0.75 -15.58 -1.57
CA ILE A 46 0.79 -14.18 -2.01
C ILE A 46 1.07 -14.05 -3.51
N ARG A 47 1.90 -14.93 -4.08
CA ARG A 47 2.17 -14.90 -5.53
C ARG A 47 0.95 -15.32 -6.33
N LYS A 48 0.18 -16.29 -5.82
CA LYS A 48 -1.05 -16.78 -6.46
C LYS A 48 -2.20 -15.77 -6.39
N SER A 49 -2.20 -14.87 -5.39
CA SER A 49 -3.24 -13.84 -5.24
C SER A 49 -3.01 -12.60 -6.11
N LEU A 50 -1.82 -12.45 -6.71
CA LEU A 50 -1.48 -11.31 -7.57
C LEU A 50 -1.55 -11.67 -9.06
N PRO A 51 -1.86 -10.69 -9.94
CA PRO A 51 -1.76 -10.88 -11.38
C PRO A 51 -0.36 -11.32 -11.80
N SER A 52 -0.28 -12.14 -12.85
CA SER A 52 1.00 -12.68 -13.37
C SER A 52 1.87 -11.63 -14.08
N ALA A 53 1.31 -10.47 -14.41
CA ALA A 53 1.97 -9.38 -15.10
C ALA A 53 1.57 -8.04 -14.46
N PRO A 54 2.42 -7.01 -14.51
CA PRO A 54 2.09 -5.69 -13.99
C PRO A 54 0.94 -5.04 -14.78
N PRO A 55 0.22 -4.08 -14.18
CA PRO A 55 -0.69 -3.20 -14.90
C PRO A 55 0.05 -2.48 -16.03
N LYS A 56 -0.64 -2.28 -17.17
CA LYS A 56 -0.07 -1.58 -18.34
C LYS A 56 -0.13 -0.06 -18.20
N ASP A 57 -1.05 0.43 -17.38
CA ASP A 57 -1.35 1.84 -17.18
C ASP A 57 -1.46 2.12 -15.67
N PRO A 58 -1.21 3.36 -15.23
CA PRO A 58 -1.32 3.78 -13.83
C PRO A 58 -2.76 3.81 -13.30
#